data_AF-A0A7X4JIJ8-F1
#
_entry.id   AF-A0A7X4JIJ8-F1
#
_cell.length_a   1.000
_cell.length_b   1.000
_cell.length_c   1.000
_cell.angle_alpha   90.00
_cell.angle_beta   90.00
_cell.angle_gamma   90.00
#
_symmetry.space_group_name_H-M   'P 1'
#
loop_
_entity.id
_entity.type
_entity.pdbx_description
1 polymer ?
#
loop_
_entity_poly.entity_id
_entity_poly.type
_entity_poly.pdbx_seq_one_letter_code
_entity_poly.pdbx_strand_id
1 'polypeptide(L)'
;MLDGADFEFQTLQPEGSAAFEANFGAHGPGWGGVYRWSRQAAEEGGGSLSGSSALSQWDLLIIHLDADVADKTYSSARIQSPPHHDLPCVKSCPPPHETTDALRTVLLRWLGEQTCPPRIIPCTSSKTMDAWMLTAIFPGNATFQQRNWECHTDPERQINALPKKKRFSKKRPDYLERSEKISQAWPSVSATLTEATRFQEEFLRTID
;
A
#
# COMPACT_ATOMS: atom_id res chain seq x y z
N MET A 1 -10.84 12.37 7.83
CA MET A 1 -9.46 12.55 7.32
C MET A 1 -9.35 13.82 6.52
N LEU A 2 -10.30 14.14 5.63
CA LEU A 2 -10.25 15.37 4.83
C LEU A 2 -11.33 16.41 5.21
N ASP A 3 -12.11 16.18 6.26
CA ASP A 3 -13.12 17.13 6.80
C ASP A 3 -14.03 17.81 5.77
N GLY A 4 -14.35 17.09 4.69
CA GLY A 4 -15.21 17.59 3.60
C GLY A 4 -14.47 18.29 2.45
N ALA A 5 -13.14 18.32 2.46
CA ALA A 5 -12.35 18.78 1.32
C ALA A 5 -12.52 17.83 0.12
N ASP A 6 -12.73 18.43 -1.06
CA ASP A 6 -12.77 17.72 -2.32
C ASP A 6 -11.37 17.25 -2.71
N PHE A 7 -11.29 16.08 -3.33
CA PHE A 7 -10.05 15.49 -3.84
C PHE A 7 -10.31 14.72 -5.12
N GLU A 8 -9.32 14.66 -5.98
CA GLU A 8 -9.33 13.83 -7.18
C GLU A 8 -8.29 12.71 -7.05
N PHE A 9 -8.72 11.45 -7.16
CA PHE A 9 -7.81 10.31 -7.15
C PHE A 9 -7.49 9.87 -8.58
N GLN A 10 -6.23 10.01 -8.97
CA GLN A 10 -5.68 9.42 -10.18
C GLN A 10 -4.80 8.21 -9.85
N THR A 11 -5.09 7.06 -10.46
CA THR A 11 -4.20 5.89 -10.38
C THR A 11 -3.07 6.04 -11.39
N LEU A 12 -1.84 6.19 -10.92
CA LEU A 12 -0.66 6.32 -11.79
C LEU A 12 -0.16 4.97 -12.32
N GLN A 13 -0.11 3.95 -11.47
CA GLN A 13 0.20 2.57 -11.89
C GLN A 13 -0.55 1.53 -11.04
N PRO A 14 -1.06 0.45 -11.68
CA PRO A 14 -1.19 0.30 -13.12
C PRO A 14 -2.21 1.33 -13.68
N GLU A 15 -1.88 2.00 -14.80
CA GLU A 15 -2.81 2.94 -15.46
C GLU A 15 -4.13 2.24 -15.79
N GLY A 16 -5.22 2.77 -15.25
CA GLY A 16 -6.55 2.23 -15.53
C GLY A 16 -7.03 2.67 -16.90
N SER A 17 -6.85 1.84 -17.92
CA SER A 17 -7.65 1.97 -19.15
C SER A 17 -8.99 1.26 -18.97
N ALA A 18 -10.03 1.73 -19.65
CA ALA A 18 -11.39 1.16 -19.64
C ALA A 18 -11.47 -0.33 -20.06
N ALA A 19 -10.35 -0.94 -20.45
CA ALA A 19 -10.19 -2.34 -20.82
C ALA A 19 -9.50 -3.16 -19.71
N PHE A 20 -10.04 -3.13 -18.49
CA PHE A 20 -9.71 -4.16 -17.50
C PHE A 20 -10.33 -5.50 -17.90
N GLU A 21 -9.66 -6.19 -18.82
CA GLU A 21 -9.44 -7.63 -18.69
C GLU A 21 -7.94 -8.04 -18.76
N ALA A 22 -6.97 -7.22 -19.17
CA ALA A 22 -5.56 -7.66 -19.15
C ALA A 22 -4.42 -6.62 -19.30
N ASN A 23 -4.63 -5.29 -19.24
CA ASN A 23 -3.51 -4.34 -19.42
C ASN A 23 -3.03 -3.75 -18.09
N PHE A 24 -1.93 -4.28 -17.60
CA PHE A 24 -1.34 -3.93 -16.30
C PHE A 24 -0.54 -2.60 -16.30
N GLY A 25 -0.98 -1.58 -17.02
CA GLY A 25 -0.23 -0.34 -17.23
C GLY A 25 1.10 -0.56 -17.99
N ALA A 26 1.81 0.53 -18.32
CA ALA A 26 3.11 0.46 -19.01
C ALA A 26 4.16 -0.33 -18.21
N HIS A 27 4.02 -0.39 -16.89
CA HIS A 27 4.97 -1.04 -15.99
C HIS A 27 4.56 -2.43 -15.54
N GLY A 28 3.45 -2.98 -15.98
CA GLY A 28 3.02 -4.32 -15.58
C GLY A 28 2.44 -4.38 -14.16
N PRO A 29 1.95 -5.56 -13.73
CA PRO A 29 1.20 -5.68 -12.49
C PRO A 29 2.07 -5.67 -11.24
N GLY A 30 1.40 -5.41 -10.12
CA GLY A 30 1.90 -5.68 -8.78
C GLY A 30 3.15 -4.87 -8.44
N TRP A 31 3.91 -5.37 -7.47
CA TRP A 31 5.07 -4.66 -6.93
C TRP A 31 6.18 -4.43 -7.96
N GLY A 32 6.31 -5.30 -8.97
CA GLY A 32 7.25 -5.10 -10.08
C GLY A 32 6.92 -3.85 -10.91
N GLY A 33 5.63 -3.53 -11.04
CA GLY A 33 5.16 -2.27 -11.64
C GLY A 33 5.50 -1.06 -10.80
N VAL A 34 5.32 -1.16 -9.47
CA VAL A 34 5.73 -0.11 -8.51
C VAL A 34 7.24 0.15 -8.63
N TYR A 35 8.08 -0.90 -8.61
CA TYR A 35 9.52 -0.76 -8.80
C TYR A 35 9.86 -0.02 -10.11
N ARG A 36 9.31 -0.48 -11.25
CA ARG A 36 9.66 0.11 -12.56
C ARG A 36 9.21 1.56 -12.68
N TRP A 37 8.03 1.88 -12.16
CA TRP A 37 7.55 3.27 -12.11
C TRP A 37 8.44 4.13 -11.23
N SER A 38 8.80 3.66 -10.02
CA SER A 38 9.70 4.35 -9.11
C SER A 38 11.07 4.64 -9.76
N ARG A 39 11.63 3.65 -10.47
CA ARG A 39 12.91 3.83 -11.20
C ARG A 39 12.78 4.83 -12.34
N GLN A 40 11.73 4.73 -13.16
CA GLN A 40 11.51 5.68 -14.25
C GLN A 40 11.34 7.11 -13.73
N ALA A 41 10.51 7.31 -12.70
CA ALA A 41 10.27 8.64 -12.15
C ALA A 41 11.54 9.23 -11.52
N ALA A 42 12.34 8.41 -10.82
CA ALA A 42 13.64 8.84 -10.30
C ALA A 42 14.62 9.19 -11.43
N GLU A 43 14.69 8.40 -12.50
CA GLU A 43 15.53 8.67 -13.67
C GLU A 43 15.14 9.97 -14.39
N GLU A 44 13.84 10.19 -14.58
CA GLU A 44 13.29 11.45 -15.12
C GLU A 44 13.71 12.65 -14.25
N GLY A 45 13.68 12.48 -12.92
CA GLY A 45 14.07 13.50 -11.95
C GLY A 45 15.58 13.63 -11.70
N GLY A 46 16.43 13.13 -12.59
CA GLY A 46 17.89 13.26 -12.46
C GLY A 46 18.51 12.38 -11.37
N GLY A 47 17.84 11.28 -11.01
CA GLY A 47 18.28 10.29 -10.03
C GLY A 47 17.47 10.26 -8.73
N SER A 48 16.46 11.12 -8.59
CA SER A 48 15.57 11.19 -7.41
C SER A 48 14.13 11.52 -7.83
N LEU A 49 13.14 10.99 -7.12
CA LEU A 49 11.73 11.33 -7.37
C LEU A 49 11.45 12.80 -7.10
N SER A 50 12.17 13.43 -6.17
CA SER A 50 12.07 14.86 -5.85
C SER A 50 12.30 15.78 -7.06
N GLY A 51 13.12 15.34 -8.03
CA GLY A 51 13.36 16.06 -9.27
C GLY A 51 12.34 15.75 -10.39
N SER A 52 11.45 14.78 -10.20
CA SER A 52 10.50 14.33 -11.21
C SER A 52 9.33 15.31 -11.38
N SER A 53 8.81 15.42 -12.61
CA SER A 53 7.58 16.18 -12.86
C SER A 53 6.35 15.57 -12.17
N ALA A 54 6.41 14.30 -11.74
CA ALA A 54 5.33 13.63 -11.01
C ALA A 54 4.92 14.39 -9.74
N LEU A 55 5.87 14.97 -8.99
CA LEU A 55 5.57 15.76 -7.79
C LEU A 55 5.10 17.19 -8.09
N SER A 56 5.11 17.60 -9.36
CA SER A 56 4.58 18.91 -9.79
C SER A 56 3.15 18.81 -10.31
N GLN A 57 2.68 17.60 -10.62
CA GLN A 57 1.34 17.35 -11.16
C GLN A 57 0.30 17.03 -10.08
N TRP A 58 0.74 16.57 -8.91
CA TRP A 58 -0.13 16.08 -7.84
C TRP A 58 0.24 16.72 -6.51
N ASP A 59 -0.76 17.09 -5.71
CA ASP A 59 -0.55 17.61 -4.35
C ASP A 59 0.01 16.55 -3.40
N LEU A 60 -0.37 15.29 -3.63
CA LEU A 60 0.04 14.13 -2.85
C LEU A 60 0.26 12.92 -3.75
N LEU A 61 1.26 12.12 -3.41
CA LEU A 61 1.53 10.83 -4.00
C LEU A 61 1.49 9.75 -2.92
N ILE A 62 0.53 8.84 -3.02
CA ILE A 62 0.47 7.65 -2.18
C ILE A 62 1.11 6.49 -2.95
N ILE A 63 2.16 5.89 -2.38
CA ILE A 63 2.80 4.71 -2.96
C ILE A 63 2.43 3.50 -2.12
N HIS A 64 1.57 2.65 -2.66
CA HIS A 64 1.11 1.44 -1.99
C HIS A 64 2.07 0.27 -2.28
N LEU A 65 2.60 -0.34 -1.21
CA LEU A 65 3.48 -1.50 -1.29
C LEU A 65 3.28 -2.40 -0.07
N ASP A 66 2.59 -3.52 -0.24
CA ASP A 66 2.39 -4.48 0.84
C ASP A 66 3.71 -5.12 1.29
N ALA A 67 3.86 -5.41 2.59
CA ALA A 67 5.08 -6.01 3.12
C ALA A 67 5.24 -7.52 2.84
N ASP A 68 4.30 -8.14 2.11
CA ASP A 68 4.56 -9.43 1.46
C ASP A 68 5.68 -9.34 0.41
N VAL A 69 5.93 -8.15 -0.16
CA VAL A 69 7.05 -7.90 -1.08
C VAL A 69 8.41 -8.12 -0.41
N ALA A 70 8.49 -7.94 0.91
CA ALA A 70 9.73 -8.13 1.66
C ALA A 70 10.27 -9.56 1.60
N ASP A 71 9.46 -10.56 1.26
CA ASP A 71 9.89 -11.95 1.08
C ASP A 71 10.32 -12.28 -0.36
N LYS A 72 10.10 -11.35 -1.30
CA LYS A 72 10.27 -11.58 -2.73
C LYS A 72 11.73 -11.39 -3.13
N THR A 73 12.00 -11.74 -4.38
CA THR A 73 13.29 -11.47 -5.04
C THR A 73 13.04 -10.65 -6.30
N TYR A 74 13.99 -9.78 -6.67
CA TYR A 74 13.94 -9.00 -7.91
C TYR A 74 13.66 -9.86 -9.15
N SER A 75 14.26 -11.05 -9.22
CA SER A 75 14.03 -11.99 -10.32
C SER A 75 12.58 -12.47 -10.43
N SER A 76 11.84 -12.61 -9.32
CA SER A 76 10.42 -12.99 -9.35
C SER A 76 9.52 -11.95 -10.04
N ALA A 77 9.97 -10.69 -10.13
CA ALA A 77 9.32 -9.62 -10.90
C ALA A 77 10.01 -9.33 -12.25
N ARG A 78 10.90 -10.24 -12.70
CA ARG A 78 11.70 -10.13 -13.93
C ARG A 78 12.65 -8.92 -13.93
N ILE A 79 13.15 -8.53 -12.77
CA ILE A 79 14.16 -7.47 -12.61
C ILE A 79 15.53 -8.15 -12.49
N GLN A 80 16.40 -7.97 -13.49
CA GLN A 80 17.69 -8.66 -13.58
C GLN A 80 18.85 -7.87 -12.98
N SER A 81 18.83 -6.54 -13.13
CA SER A 81 19.92 -5.65 -12.71
C SER A 81 19.39 -4.55 -11.81
N PRO A 82 18.89 -4.87 -10.60
CA PRO A 82 18.48 -3.83 -9.67
C PRO A 82 19.73 -3.06 -9.19
N PRO A 83 19.63 -1.75 -8.94
CA PRO A 83 20.76 -0.96 -8.42
C PRO A 83 21.19 -1.40 -7.01
N HIS A 84 20.30 -2.08 -6.27
CA HIS A 84 20.53 -2.61 -4.94
C HIS A 84 19.99 -4.04 -4.83
N HIS A 85 20.63 -4.88 -4.02
CA HIS A 85 20.21 -6.26 -3.72
C HIS A 85 19.66 -6.36 -2.31
N ASP A 86 18.62 -5.57 -2.03
CA ASP A 86 18.04 -5.35 -0.71
C ASP A 86 16.68 -6.02 -0.50
N LEU A 87 16.27 -6.89 -1.43
CA LEU A 87 15.23 -7.90 -1.24
C LEU A 87 15.85 -9.31 -1.28
N PRO A 88 15.41 -10.26 -0.44
CA PRO A 88 14.36 -10.11 0.59
C PRO A 88 14.85 -9.32 1.82
N CYS A 89 13.94 -8.58 2.45
CA CYS A 89 14.17 -7.81 3.67
C CYS A 89 13.17 -8.14 4.80
N VAL A 90 12.45 -9.27 4.68
CA VAL A 90 11.46 -9.70 5.66
C VAL A 90 12.08 -9.90 7.05
N LYS A 91 11.36 -9.50 8.10
CA LYS A 91 11.72 -9.71 9.50
C LYS A 91 10.59 -10.42 10.25
N SER A 92 10.85 -10.80 11.51
CA SER A 92 9.83 -11.38 12.40
C SER A 92 8.69 -10.41 12.65
N CYS A 93 7.46 -10.92 12.70
CA CYS A 93 6.26 -10.18 13.08
C CYS A 93 5.55 -11.02 14.15
N PRO A 94 5.23 -10.48 15.34
CA PRO A 94 5.31 -9.06 15.73
C PRO A 94 6.74 -8.58 16.13
N PRO A 95 6.99 -7.25 16.08
CA PRO A 95 6.04 -6.20 15.72
C PRO A 95 5.95 -5.94 14.18
N PRO A 96 4.82 -5.38 13.68
CA PRO A 96 4.61 -5.08 12.25
C PRO A 96 5.70 -4.22 11.60
N HIS A 97 6.16 -3.18 12.31
CA HIS A 97 7.06 -2.15 11.78
C HIS A 97 8.42 -2.69 11.35
N GLU A 98 8.90 -3.80 11.93
CA GLU A 98 10.23 -4.34 11.62
C GLU A 98 10.39 -4.66 10.13
N THR A 99 9.36 -5.24 9.51
CA THR A 99 9.37 -5.53 8.06
C THR A 99 9.01 -4.29 7.25
N THR A 100 8.03 -3.49 7.68
CA THR A 100 7.62 -2.32 6.90
C THR A 100 8.70 -1.24 6.87
N ASP A 101 9.44 -1.00 7.94
CA ASP A 101 10.58 -0.07 7.95
C ASP A 101 11.71 -0.51 7.00
N ALA A 102 12.02 -1.81 7.00
CA ALA A 102 12.99 -2.36 6.07
C ALA A 102 12.52 -2.18 4.61
N LEU A 103 11.25 -2.47 4.32
CA LEU A 103 10.69 -2.33 2.98
C LEU A 103 10.54 -0.87 2.55
N ARG A 104 10.21 0.06 3.46
CA ARG A 104 10.19 1.50 3.19
C ARG A 104 11.58 2.01 2.81
N THR A 105 12.63 1.49 3.44
CA THR A 105 14.02 1.80 3.05
C THR A 105 14.32 1.32 1.62
N VAL A 106 13.84 0.12 1.26
CA VAL A 106 13.95 -0.40 -0.11
C VAL A 106 13.19 0.49 -1.09
N LEU A 107 11.95 0.89 -0.76
CA LEU A 107 11.16 1.80 -1.59
C LEU A 107 11.85 3.15 -1.80
N LEU A 108 12.41 3.76 -0.75
CA LEU A 108 13.15 5.02 -0.88
C LEU A 108 14.34 4.88 -1.84
N ARG A 109 15.06 3.76 -1.80
CA ARG A 109 16.13 3.47 -2.77
C ARG A 109 15.61 3.31 -4.19
N TRP A 110 14.43 2.71 -4.39
CA TRP A 110 13.79 2.67 -5.71
C TRP A 110 13.51 4.08 -6.21
N LEU A 111 13.07 4.98 -5.34
CA LEU A 111 12.81 6.39 -5.63
C LEU A 111 14.06 7.26 -5.75
N GLY A 112 15.25 6.72 -5.45
CA GLY A 112 16.48 7.50 -5.42
C GLY A 112 16.56 8.50 -4.25
N GLU A 113 15.82 8.23 -3.18
CA GLU A 113 15.67 9.08 -2.01
C GLU A 113 16.35 8.48 -0.78
N GLN A 114 16.87 9.33 0.12
CA GLN A 114 17.41 8.91 1.41
C GLN A 114 16.38 8.99 2.53
N THR A 115 15.47 9.96 2.42
CA THR A 115 14.36 10.22 3.34
C THR A 115 13.09 10.42 2.54
N CYS A 116 11.93 10.14 3.11
CA CYS A 116 10.66 10.35 2.41
C CYS A 116 10.50 11.83 2.03
N PRO A 117 10.41 12.17 0.73
CA PRO A 117 10.19 13.55 0.33
C PRO A 117 8.84 14.09 0.81
N PRO A 118 8.69 15.42 0.93
CA PRO A 118 7.39 16.04 1.16
C PRO A 118 6.40 15.59 0.08
N ARG A 119 5.11 15.47 0.44
CA ARG A 119 4.02 15.06 -0.46
C ARG A 119 4.01 13.59 -0.88
N ILE A 120 4.93 12.78 -0.38
CA ILE A 120 4.94 11.34 -0.62
C ILE A 120 4.56 10.60 0.65
N ILE A 121 3.60 9.69 0.53
CA ILE A 121 3.12 8.87 1.65
C ILE A 121 3.25 7.40 1.26
N PRO A 122 4.25 6.68 1.80
CA PRO A 122 4.32 5.24 1.63
C PRO A 122 3.19 4.58 2.42
N CYS A 123 2.31 3.88 1.71
CA CYS A 123 1.27 3.06 2.30
C CYS A 123 1.79 1.62 2.32
N THR A 124 2.31 1.18 3.47
CA THR A 124 2.92 -0.14 3.65
C THR A 124 2.18 -0.92 4.72
N SER A 125 1.18 -1.72 4.31
CA SER A 125 0.55 -2.68 5.21
C SER A 125 1.53 -3.80 5.58
N SER A 126 1.46 -4.38 6.79
CA SER A 126 2.51 -5.30 7.28
C SER A 126 2.56 -6.65 6.57
N LYS A 127 1.42 -7.30 6.33
CA LYS A 127 1.36 -8.54 5.54
C LYS A 127 0.49 -8.34 4.32
N THR A 128 -0.74 -7.89 4.52
CA THR A 128 -1.65 -7.56 3.42
C THR A 128 -2.60 -6.44 3.83
N MET A 129 -3.05 -5.66 2.85
CA MET A 129 -4.08 -4.64 3.05
C MET A 129 -5.40 -5.22 3.56
N ASP A 130 -5.64 -6.53 3.36
CA ASP A 130 -6.84 -7.22 3.84
C ASP A 130 -6.97 -7.17 5.37
N ALA A 131 -5.87 -7.08 6.11
CA ALA A 131 -5.94 -6.94 7.56
C ALA A 131 -6.72 -5.67 7.95
N TRP A 132 -6.45 -4.55 7.28
CA TRP A 132 -7.14 -3.28 7.48
C TRP A 132 -8.60 -3.39 7.02
N MET A 133 -8.83 -3.98 5.84
CA MET A 133 -10.17 -4.12 5.28
C MET A 133 -11.09 -4.98 6.15
N LEU A 134 -10.59 -6.11 6.68
CA LEU A 134 -11.40 -7.00 7.52
C LEU A 134 -11.72 -6.38 8.87
N THR A 135 -10.78 -5.63 9.43
CA THR A 135 -11.00 -4.84 10.65
C THR A 135 -12.11 -3.79 10.41
N ALA A 136 -12.07 -3.10 9.27
CA ALA A 136 -13.06 -2.09 8.88
C ALA A 136 -14.46 -2.68 8.63
N ILE A 137 -14.54 -3.79 7.87
CA ILE A 137 -15.81 -4.39 7.46
C ILE A 137 -16.48 -5.15 8.62
N PHE A 138 -15.71 -5.69 9.56
CA PHE A 138 -16.23 -6.48 10.68
C PHE A 138 -15.70 -5.98 12.04
N PRO A 139 -16.10 -4.78 12.49
CA PRO A 139 -15.59 -4.19 13.73
C PRO A 139 -15.93 -5.01 14.99
N GLY A 140 -17.02 -5.79 14.95
CA GLY A 140 -17.42 -6.69 16.05
C GLY A 140 -16.74 -8.07 16.04
N ASN A 141 -15.84 -8.36 15.09
CA ASN A 141 -15.16 -9.66 15.02
C ASN A 141 -13.90 -9.68 15.89
N ALA A 142 -13.96 -10.37 17.02
CA ALA A 142 -12.86 -10.45 17.99
C ALA A 142 -11.51 -10.91 17.39
N THR A 143 -11.51 -11.72 16.33
CA THR A 143 -10.28 -12.15 15.64
C THR A 143 -9.61 -10.97 14.93
N PHE A 144 -10.37 -10.13 14.25
CA PHE A 144 -9.83 -9.02 13.47
C PHE A 144 -9.50 -7.79 14.34
N GLN A 145 -9.95 -7.79 15.58
CA GLN A 145 -9.63 -6.76 16.57
C GLN A 145 -8.38 -7.08 17.42
N GLN A 146 -7.66 -8.16 17.10
CA GLN A 146 -6.43 -8.51 17.82
C GLN A 146 -5.29 -7.54 17.47
N ARG A 147 -4.47 -7.15 18.45
CA ARG A 147 -3.35 -6.20 18.25
C ARG A 147 -2.32 -6.65 17.21
N ASN A 148 -2.11 -7.95 17.05
CA ASN A 148 -1.16 -8.51 16.09
C ASN A 148 -1.83 -8.92 14.77
N TRP A 149 -3.06 -8.46 14.50
CA TRP A 149 -3.81 -8.84 13.32
C TRP A 149 -3.09 -8.48 12.01
N GLU A 150 -2.33 -7.39 11.98
CA GLU A 150 -1.49 -7.02 10.83
C GLU A 150 -0.39 -8.05 10.52
N CYS A 151 0.06 -8.82 11.51
CA CYS A 151 1.04 -9.89 11.33
C CYS A 151 0.44 -11.19 10.79
N HIS A 152 -0.89 -11.27 10.62
CA HIS A 152 -1.54 -12.49 10.16
C HIS A 152 -1.22 -12.75 8.68
N THR A 153 -0.67 -13.92 8.37
CA THR A 153 -0.12 -14.22 7.03
C THR A 153 -1.17 -14.46 5.96
N ASP A 154 -2.38 -14.84 6.34
CA ASP A 154 -3.46 -15.16 5.40
C ASP A 154 -4.83 -14.64 5.89
N PRO A 155 -5.06 -13.32 5.88
CA PRO A 155 -6.36 -12.75 6.25
C PRO A 155 -7.47 -13.17 5.26
N GLU A 156 -7.12 -13.42 3.99
CA GLU A 156 -8.08 -13.83 2.95
C GLU A 156 -8.75 -15.17 3.26
N ARG A 157 -8.01 -16.13 3.82
CA ARG A 157 -8.60 -17.38 4.29
C ARG A 157 -9.69 -17.17 5.35
N GLN A 158 -9.60 -16.09 6.13
CA GLN A 158 -10.66 -15.75 7.08
C GLN A 158 -11.92 -15.25 6.39
N ILE A 159 -11.82 -14.62 5.21
CA ILE A 159 -12.99 -14.28 4.37
C ILE A 159 -13.75 -15.54 4.00
N ASN A 160 -13.03 -16.59 3.59
CA ASN A 160 -13.63 -17.88 3.24
C ASN A 160 -14.28 -18.58 4.45
N ALA A 161 -13.79 -18.32 5.66
CA ALA A 161 -14.39 -18.83 6.89
C ALA A 161 -15.69 -18.09 7.30
N LEU A 162 -15.95 -16.90 6.75
CA LEU A 162 -17.18 -16.15 7.06
C LEU A 162 -18.43 -16.86 6.52
N PRO A 163 -19.60 -16.64 7.16
CA PRO A 163 -20.89 -17.06 6.61
C PRO A 163 -21.09 -16.56 5.18
N LYS A 164 -21.67 -17.37 4.29
CA LYS A 164 -21.79 -17.07 2.84
C LYS A 164 -22.33 -15.65 2.54
N LYS A 165 -23.29 -15.17 3.33
CA LYS A 165 -23.89 -13.82 3.20
C LYS A 165 -22.95 -12.66 3.59
N LYS A 166 -21.88 -12.94 4.32
CA LYS A 166 -20.88 -11.98 4.78
C LYS A 166 -19.58 -12.05 3.98
N ARG A 167 -19.40 -13.08 3.15
CA ARG A 167 -18.27 -13.14 2.23
C ARG A 167 -18.39 -12.03 1.21
N PHE A 168 -17.26 -11.53 0.75
CA PHE A 168 -17.20 -10.60 -0.37
C PHE A 168 -16.04 -11.03 -1.28
N SER A 169 -16.20 -10.77 -2.56
CA SER A 169 -15.13 -10.90 -3.53
C SER A 169 -14.27 -9.65 -3.45
N LYS A 170 -12.93 -9.79 -3.44
CA LYS A 170 -11.98 -8.66 -3.41
C LYS A 170 -11.96 -7.89 -4.75
N LYS A 171 -13.12 -7.68 -5.37
CA LYS A 171 -13.34 -7.00 -6.64
C LYS A 171 -13.80 -5.57 -6.36
N ARG A 172 -13.51 -4.67 -7.32
CA ARG A 172 -13.86 -3.25 -7.22
C ARG A 172 -15.34 -3.00 -6.84
N PRO A 173 -16.35 -3.67 -7.43
CA PRO A 173 -17.75 -3.42 -7.07
C PRO A 173 -18.05 -3.66 -5.58
N ASP A 174 -17.50 -4.73 -5.00
CA ASP A 174 -17.73 -5.08 -3.60
C ASP A 174 -17.08 -4.07 -2.64
N TYR A 175 -15.91 -3.53 -3.01
CA TYR A 175 -15.28 -2.45 -2.27
C TYR A 175 -16.07 -1.14 -2.38
N LEU A 176 -16.60 -0.81 -3.56
CA LEU A 176 -17.42 0.39 -3.75
C LEU A 176 -18.71 0.32 -2.93
N GLU A 177 -19.39 -0.83 -2.92
CA GLU A 177 -20.58 -1.09 -2.09
C GLU A 177 -20.31 -0.88 -0.59
N ARG A 178 -19.07 -1.10 -0.15
CA ARG A 178 -18.66 -1.01 1.27
C ARG A 178 -17.88 0.27 1.59
N SER A 179 -17.67 1.15 0.61
CA SER A 179 -16.79 2.32 0.73
C SER A 179 -17.16 3.21 1.91
N GLU A 180 -18.43 3.58 2.05
CA GLU A 180 -18.93 4.40 3.16
C GLU A 180 -18.62 3.75 4.52
N LYS A 181 -18.92 2.45 4.65
CA LYS A 181 -18.67 1.68 5.87
C LYS A 181 -17.17 1.59 6.19
N ILE A 182 -16.33 1.37 5.19
CA ILE A 182 -14.87 1.32 5.35
C ILE A 182 -14.36 2.69 5.83
N SER A 183 -14.83 3.78 5.20
CA SER A 183 -14.47 5.15 5.57
C SER A 183 -14.90 5.50 7.00
N GLN A 184 -16.12 5.14 7.41
CA GLN A 184 -16.63 5.37 8.76
C GLN A 184 -15.87 4.55 9.82
N ALA A 185 -15.39 3.35 9.47
CA ALA A 185 -14.63 2.50 10.37
C ALA A 185 -13.16 2.92 10.51
N TRP A 186 -12.66 3.78 9.62
CA TRP A 186 -11.24 4.16 9.57
C TRP A 186 -10.66 4.61 10.92
N PRO A 187 -11.31 5.50 11.72
CA PRO A 187 -10.78 5.90 13.03
C PRO A 187 -10.55 4.73 13.99
N SER A 188 -11.39 3.68 13.92
CA SER A 188 -11.22 2.47 14.72
C SER A 188 -10.07 1.60 14.21
N VAL A 189 -9.90 1.53 12.88
CA VAL A 189 -8.82 0.76 12.24
C VAL A 189 -7.48 1.36 12.60
N SER A 190 -7.31 2.67 12.41
CA SER A 190 -6.07 3.38 12.71
C SER A 190 -5.78 3.47 14.21
N ALA A 191 -6.77 3.29 15.09
CA ALA A 191 -6.53 3.14 16.53
C ALA A 191 -6.08 1.73 16.94
N THR A 192 -6.33 0.72 16.11
CA THR A 192 -6.10 -0.70 16.43
C THR A 192 -4.83 -1.25 15.77
N LEU A 193 -4.56 -0.85 14.53
CA LEU A 193 -3.52 -1.39 13.68
C LEU A 193 -2.41 -0.35 13.50
N THR A 194 -1.18 -0.71 13.88
CA THR A 194 -0.04 0.19 13.97
C THR A 194 0.41 0.79 12.63
N GLU A 195 0.42 0.02 11.54
CA GLU A 195 0.79 0.59 10.23
C GLU A 195 -0.34 1.45 9.66
N ALA A 196 -1.60 1.18 10.03
CA ALA A 196 -2.73 2.06 9.70
C ALA A 196 -2.66 3.39 10.49
N THR A 197 -2.25 3.34 11.76
CA THR A 197 -1.93 4.54 12.56
C THR A 197 -0.88 5.36 11.85
N ARG A 198 0.24 4.72 11.48
CA ARG A 198 1.37 5.38 10.80
C ARG A 198 0.94 6.03 9.49
N PHE A 199 0.20 5.32 8.65
CA PHE A 199 -0.31 5.88 7.40
C PHE A 199 -1.19 7.11 7.65
N GLN A 200 -2.09 7.05 8.64
CA GLN A 200 -2.94 8.19 8.99
C GLN A 200 -2.11 9.40 9.44
N GLU A 201 -1.14 9.20 10.35
CA GLU A 201 -0.29 10.28 10.86
C GLU A 201 0.57 10.91 9.76
N GLU A 202 1.13 10.10 8.87
CA GLU A 202 1.90 10.57 7.71
C GLU A 202 1.01 11.32 6.71
N PHE A 203 -0.21 10.81 6.45
CA PHE A 203 -1.17 11.48 5.59
C PHE A 203 -1.56 12.86 6.13
N LEU A 204 -1.95 12.95 7.41
CA LEU A 204 -2.34 14.21 8.05
C LEU A 204 -1.18 15.23 8.06
N ARG A 205 0.04 14.80 8.41
CA ARG A 205 1.23 15.67 8.39
C ARG A 205 1.53 16.26 7.01
N THR A 206 1.08 15.60 5.94
CA THR A 206 1.37 16.03 4.57
C THR A 206 0.34 17.03 4.03
N ILE A 207 -0.86 17.07 4.62
CA ILE A 207 -1.95 17.98 4.20
C ILE A 207 -2.14 19.19 5.12
N ASP A 208 -1.56 19.16 6.32
CA ASP A 208 -1.47 20.31 7.25
C ASP A 208 -0.42 21.34 6.77
#